data_AF-A0A7L4NV90-F1
#
_entry.id   AF-A0A7L4NV90-F1
#
_cell.length_a   1.000
_cell.length_b   1.000
_cell.length_c   1.000
_cell.angle_alpha   90.00
_cell.angle_beta   90.00
_cell.angle_gamma   90.00
#
_symmetry.space_group_name_H-M   'P 1'
#
loop_
_entity.id
_entity.type
_entity.pdbx_description
1 polymer ?
#
loop_
_entity_poly.entity_id
_entity_poly.type
_entity_poly.pdbx_seq_one_letter_code
_entity_poly.pdbx_strand_id
1 'polypeptide(L)'
;MERDYININIICISWFMVSISGCVSGEQSTKHYNSNGVSFDYPASWKEMNDQFPDEIETESKILVRIVDAGNVNAEFCIEKHPLSTGENLESLHNMSLDAIKRADYQLLDSKETEIDGVKAYEVNFKADVRHVHLQQKEIWCVYNDSVYTLSCSAAPEEFGWYQKDFNGILQSFKFN
;
A
#
# COMPACT_ATOMS: atom_id res chain seq x y z
N MET A 1 -58.92 42.43 42.72
CA MET A 1 -57.83 43.11 43.44
C MET A 1 -56.58 42.31 43.15
N GLU A 2 -55.72 42.87 42.31
CA GLU A 2 -54.45 42.29 41.85
C GLU A 2 -53.58 41.78 42.99
N ARG A 3 -52.86 40.68 42.74
CA ARG A 3 -51.40 40.66 42.84
C ARG A 3 -50.85 39.39 42.20
N ASP A 4 -50.00 39.64 41.21
CA ASP A 4 -49.07 38.70 40.58
C ASP A 4 -48.16 38.01 41.62
N TYR A 5 -47.64 36.81 41.29
CA TYR A 5 -46.23 36.61 40.94
C TYR A 5 -45.76 35.14 41.07
N ILE A 6 -44.92 34.79 40.08
CA ILE A 6 -43.80 33.83 40.10
C ILE A 6 -44.07 32.37 39.67
N ASN A 7 -43.71 32.16 38.40
CA ASN A 7 -43.33 30.91 37.74
C ASN A 7 -42.33 30.07 38.54
N ILE A 8 -42.52 28.74 38.58
CA ILE A 8 -41.42 27.76 38.67
C ILE A 8 -41.63 26.67 37.63
N ASN A 9 -40.75 26.71 36.63
CA ASN A 9 -40.52 25.70 35.59
C ASN A 9 -40.01 24.39 36.22
N ILE A 10 -40.56 23.25 35.79
CA ILE A 10 -39.82 21.96 35.83
C ILE A 10 -39.99 21.30 34.46
N ILE A 11 -39.09 21.62 33.54
CA ILE A 11 -38.89 20.87 32.30
C ILE A 11 -37.69 19.95 32.57
N CYS A 12 -37.96 18.66 32.80
CA CYS A 12 -36.94 17.62 32.91
C CYS A 12 -36.34 17.33 31.52
N ILE A 13 -35.27 18.04 31.16
CA ILE A 13 -34.46 17.70 29.98
C ILE A 13 -33.40 16.69 30.43
N SER A 14 -33.66 15.40 30.23
CA SER A 14 -32.65 14.36 30.39
C SER A 14 -31.64 14.47 29.25
N TRP A 15 -30.44 14.96 29.55
CA TRP A 15 -29.31 14.91 28.64
C TRP A 15 -28.85 13.45 28.52
N PHE A 16 -29.18 12.80 27.39
CA PHE A 16 -28.47 11.63 26.91
C PHE A 16 -27.05 12.08 26.55
N MET A 17 -26.11 11.95 27.48
CA MET A 17 -24.71 11.98 27.11
C MET A 17 -24.40 10.69 26.35
N VAL A 18 -24.40 10.78 25.03
CA VAL A 18 -23.75 9.78 24.18
C VAL A 18 -22.26 9.97 24.41
N SER A 19 -21.69 9.15 25.30
CA SER A 19 -20.24 9.00 25.40
C SER A 19 -19.77 8.35 24.11
N ILE A 20 -19.43 9.15 23.11
CA ILE A 20 -18.57 8.70 22.03
C ILE A 20 -17.19 8.53 22.70
N SER A 21 -16.93 7.35 23.25
CA SER A 21 -15.57 6.92 23.53
C SER A 21 -14.87 6.80 22.18
N GLY A 22 -14.41 7.94 21.66
CA GLY A 22 -13.42 7.96 20.61
C GLY A 22 -12.20 7.25 21.15
N CYS A 23 -11.96 6.02 20.71
CA CYS A 23 -10.63 5.46 20.73
C CYS A 23 -9.73 6.51 20.06
N VAL A 24 -8.90 7.20 20.84
CA VAL A 24 -7.72 7.87 20.30
C VAL A 24 -6.76 6.75 19.92
N SER A 25 -7.03 6.07 18.81
CA SER A 25 -5.98 5.39 18.07
C SER A 25 -5.07 6.52 17.58
N GLY A 26 -3.86 6.61 18.09
CA GLY A 26 -2.89 7.60 17.62
C GLY A 26 -2.79 7.51 16.10
N GLU A 27 -3.35 8.48 15.40
CA GLU A 27 -3.27 8.59 13.96
C GLU A 27 -1.80 8.83 13.63
N GLN A 28 -1.19 7.84 13.01
CA GLN A 28 0.14 7.98 12.45
C GLN A 28 0.01 8.95 11.29
N SER A 29 0.70 10.10 11.38
CA SER A 29 0.68 11.11 10.32
C SER A 29 1.12 10.48 9.00
N THR A 30 0.38 10.78 7.93
CA THR A 30 0.69 10.33 6.57
C THR A 30 1.12 11.50 5.68
N LYS A 31 1.75 11.17 4.56
CA LYS A 31 1.96 12.02 3.39
C LYS A 31 1.19 11.42 2.22
N HIS A 32 0.88 12.24 1.23
CA HIS A 32 0.16 11.83 0.03
C HIS A 32 1.08 11.90 -1.19
N TYR A 33 1.27 10.77 -1.87
CA TYR A 33 1.92 10.72 -3.18
C TYR A 33 0.86 10.86 -4.27
N ASN A 34 1.12 11.71 -5.26
CA ASN A 34 0.26 11.88 -6.44
C ASN A 34 1.11 12.30 -7.65
N SER A 35 1.56 11.31 -8.42
CA SER A 35 2.36 11.50 -9.62
C SER A 35 2.34 10.23 -10.47
N ASN A 36 2.85 10.29 -11.70
CA ASN A 36 3.04 9.12 -12.57
C ASN A 36 1.75 8.28 -12.82
N GLY A 37 0.58 8.92 -12.76
CA GLY A 37 -0.71 8.26 -12.97
C GLY A 37 -1.18 7.38 -11.81
N VAL A 38 -0.58 7.52 -10.62
CA VAL A 38 -1.00 6.81 -9.41
C VAL A 38 -1.01 7.76 -8.21
N SER A 39 -1.80 7.43 -7.19
CA SER A 39 -1.77 8.11 -5.91
C SER A 39 -1.97 7.15 -4.75
N PHE A 40 -1.43 7.49 -3.58
CA PHE A 40 -1.56 6.71 -2.34
C PHE A 40 -1.04 7.52 -1.14
N ASP A 41 -1.43 7.11 0.06
CA ASP A 41 -0.91 7.64 1.32
C ASP A 41 0.20 6.75 1.86
N TYR A 42 1.20 7.34 2.49
CA TYR A 42 2.31 6.62 3.11
C TYR A 42 2.75 7.27 4.45
N PRO A 43 3.42 6.54 5.36
CA PRO A 43 3.84 7.11 6.64
C PRO A 43 4.70 8.37 6.48
N ALA A 44 4.41 9.42 7.25
CA ALA A 44 5.14 10.68 7.12
C ALA A 44 6.65 10.58 7.49
N SER A 45 7.03 9.58 8.29
CA SER A 45 8.42 9.26 8.62
C SER A 45 9.20 8.67 7.44
N TRP A 46 8.50 8.10 6.46
CA TRP A 46 9.12 7.50 5.29
C TRP A 46 9.55 8.56 4.28
N LYS A 47 10.50 8.18 3.43
CA LYS A 47 11.13 9.06 2.45
C LYS A 47 10.98 8.48 1.06
N GLU A 48 10.52 9.32 0.14
CA GLU A 48 10.64 9.07 -1.29
C GLU A 48 12.13 9.11 -1.65
N MET A 49 12.60 8.05 -2.32
CA MET A 49 13.96 7.97 -2.82
C MET A 49 14.00 8.63 -4.19
N ASN A 50 14.88 9.62 -4.34
CA ASN A 50 15.11 10.29 -5.61
C ASN A 50 16.10 9.49 -6.45
N ASP A 51 15.71 8.26 -6.75
CA ASP A 51 16.46 7.40 -7.64
C ASP A 51 16.20 7.93 -9.06
N GLN A 52 17.24 8.44 -9.72
CA GLN A 52 17.16 8.84 -11.13
C GLN A 52 17.04 7.57 -11.97
N PHE A 53 15.81 7.13 -12.21
CA PHE A 53 15.55 6.06 -13.16
C PHE A 53 15.71 6.64 -14.57
N PRO A 54 16.45 5.97 -15.47
CA PRO A 54 16.63 6.48 -16.81
C PRO A 54 15.26 6.72 -17.46
N ASP A 55 15.07 7.92 -18.01
CA ASP A 55 13.95 8.22 -18.89
C ASP A 55 14.23 7.58 -20.26
N GLU A 56 14.34 6.25 -20.33
CA GLU A 56 14.66 5.58 -21.59
C GLU A 56 13.70 4.43 -21.91
N ILE A 57 13.14 4.58 -23.12
CA ILE A 57 12.32 3.68 -23.94
C ILE A 57 11.05 3.16 -23.25
N GLU A 58 9.89 3.52 -23.82
CA GLU A 58 8.58 3.02 -23.39
C GLU A 58 8.51 1.50 -23.26
N THR A 59 9.42 0.74 -23.86
CA THR A 59 9.47 -0.72 -23.87
C THR A 59 10.14 -1.37 -22.65
N GLU A 60 10.74 -0.61 -21.73
CA GLU A 60 11.42 -1.16 -20.55
C GLU A 60 10.65 -0.90 -19.24
N SER A 61 10.95 -1.71 -18.22
CA SER A 61 10.40 -1.53 -16.87
C SER A 61 10.93 -0.25 -16.23
N LYS A 62 10.02 0.64 -15.87
CA LYS A 62 10.28 1.90 -15.16
C LYS A 62 9.84 1.80 -13.71
N ILE A 63 10.74 2.09 -12.78
CA ILE A 63 10.35 2.35 -11.39
C ILE A 63 9.70 3.73 -11.34
N LEU A 64 8.42 3.78 -10.94
CA LEU A 64 7.64 5.01 -10.85
C LEU A 64 7.88 5.75 -9.54
N VAL A 65 8.05 5.00 -8.46
CA VAL A 65 8.31 5.52 -7.12
C VAL A 65 8.91 4.44 -6.25
N ARG A 66 9.80 4.86 -5.37
CA ARG A 66 10.34 4.05 -4.28
C ARG A 66 10.30 4.85 -2.99
N ILE A 67 9.67 4.29 -1.96
CA ILE A 67 9.54 4.91 -0.64
C ILE A 67 10.12 3.97 0.40
N VAL A 68 11.00 4.47 1.25
CA VAL A 68 11.69 3.68 2.28
C VAL A 68 11.41 4.21 3.69
N ASP A 69 11.44 3.33 4.68
CA ASP A 69 11.55 3.78 6.07
C ASP A 69 12.92 4.46 6.26
N ALA A 70 12.91 5.71 6.75
CA ALA A 70 14.12 6.46 7.04
C ALA A 70 15.00 5.81 8.13
N GLY A 71 14.41 4.99 9.02
CA GLY A 71 15.10 4.24 10.06
C GLY A 71 15.61 2.87 9.60
N ASN A 72 15.07 2.33 8.51
CA ASN A 72 15.43 1.02 7.98
C ASN A 72 15.13 0.93 6.48
N VAL A 73 16.15 1.13 5.65
CA VAL A 73 16.01 1.18 4.19
C VAL A 73 15.66 -0.15 3.53
N ASN A 74 15.71 -1.27 4.26
CA ASN A 74 15.24 -2.55 3.76
C ASN A 74 13.71 -2.65 3.84
N ALA A 75 13.06 -1.81 4.65
CA ALA A 75 11.62 -1.65 4.67
C ALA A 75 11.19 -0.63 3.61
N GLU A 76 10.60 -1.11 2.52
CA GLU A 76 10.29 -0.27 1.38
C GLU A 76 8.96 -0.62 0.68
N PHE A 77 8.44 0.37 -0.02
CA PHE A 77 7.37 0.22 -1.00
C PHE A 77 7.87 0.74 -2.36
N CYS A 78 7.70 -0.06 -3.41
CA CYS A 78 8.12 0.28 -4.76
C CYS A 78 6.97 0.03 -5.75
N ILE A 79 6.86 0.88 -6.76
CA ILE A 79 5.96 0.66 -7.90
C ILE A 79 6.79 0.62 -9.17
N GLU A 80 6.65 -0.48 -9.90
CA GLU A 80 7.21 -0.66 -11.24
C GLU A 80 6.10 -0.69 -12.29
N LYS A 81 6.40 -0.17 -13.47
CA LYS A 81 5.50 -0.16 -14.62
C LYS A 81 6.25 -0.57 -15.88
N HIS A 82 5.67 -1.45 -16.68
CA HIS A 82 6.13 -1.72 -18.05
C HIS A 82 4.93 -1.91 -18.99
N PRO A 83 5.08 -1.77 -20.30
CA PRO A 83 3.99 -2.08 -21.23
C PRO A 83 3.60 -3.54 -21.16
N LEU A 84 2.32 -3.81 -21.42
CA LEU A 84 1.85 -5.16 -21.68
C LEU A 84 2.30 -5.59 -23.08
N SER A 85 3.16 -6.61 -23.17
CA SER A 85 3.63 -7.12 -24.46
C SER A 85 2.54 -7.92 -25.17
N THR A 86 2.67 -8.06 -26.50
CA THR A 86 1.74 -8.88 -27.28
C THR A 86 1.73 -10.33 -26.79
N GLY A 87 0.56 -10.82 -26.38
CA GLY A 87 0.38 -12.18 -25.86
C GLY A 87 0.55 -12.31 -24.35
N GLU A 88 1.00 -11.26 -23.65
CA GLU A 88 0.97 -11.22 -22.19
C GLU A 88 -0.44 -10.92 -21.69
N ASN A 89 -0.78 -11.51 -20.55
CA ASN A 89 -1.95 -11.19 -19.76
C ASN A 89 -1.63 -11.40 -18.27
N LEU A 90 -2.54 -11.02 -17.39
CA LEU A 90 -2.33 -11.10 -15.95
C LEU A 90 -1.97 -12.52 -15.47
N GLU A 91 -2.61 -13.56 -16.01
CA GLU A 91 -2.34 -14.95 -15.65
C GLU A 91 -0.95 -15.42 -16.15
N SER A 92 -0.56 -15.02 -17.36
CA SER A 92 0.79 -15.36 -17.87
C SER A 92 1.88 -14.67 -17.05
N LEU A 93 1.68 -13.41 -16.66
CA LEU A 93 2.61 -12.64 -15.82
C LEU A 93 2.74 -13.28 -14.43
N HIS A 94 1.63 -13.72 -13.84
CA HIS A 94 1.62 -14.44 -12.57
C HIS A 94 2.37 -15.77 -12.66
N ASN A 95 2.13 -16.57 -13.69
CA ASN A 95 2.87 -17.81 -13.87
C ASN A 95 4.37 -17.56 -14.10
N MET A 96 4.72 -16.50 -14.84
CA MET A 96 6.12 -16.10 -15.05
C MET A 96 6.82 -15.69 -13.76
N SER A 97 6.13 -14.99 -12.85
CA SER A 97 6.71 -14.61 -11.55
C SER A 97 6.94 -15.83 -10.65
N LEU A 98 5.99 -16.78 -10.61
CA LEU A 98 6.18 -18.05 -9.90
C LEU A 98 7.35 -18.87 -10.45
N ASP A 99 7.49 -18.94 -11.78
CA ASP A 99 8.63 -19.59 -12.42
C ASP A 99 9.96 -18.89 -12.13
N ALA A 100 9.96 -17.55 -12.06
CA ALA A 100 11.15 -16.77 -11.70
C ALA A 100 11.58 -17.03 -10.25
N ILE A 101 10.64 -17.00 -9.30
CA ILE A 101 10.86 -17.34 -7.89
C ILE A 101 11.48 -18.74 -7.78
N LYS A 102 10.91 -19.73 -8.48
CA LYS A 102 11.43 -21.09 -8.49
C LYS A 102 12.83 -21.21 -9.09
N ARG A 103 13.11 -20.54 -10.21
CA ARG A 103 14.43 -20.58 -10.87
C ARG A 103 15.52 -19.92 -10.02
N ALA A 104 15.15 -18.89 -9.26
CA ALA A 104 16.05 -18.18 -8.37
C ALA A 104 16.27 -18.88 -7.02
N ASP A 105 15.64 -20.04 -6.79
CA ASP A 105 15.64 -20.78 -5.52
C ASP A 105 15.11 -19.93 -4.34
N TYR A 106 14.14 -19.06 -4.62
CA TYR A 106 13.46 -18.25 -3.61
C TYR A 106 12.36 -19.05 -2.93
N GLN A 107 12.09 -18.72 -1.67
CA GLN A 107 11.06 -19.40 -0.88
C GLN A 107 9.69 -18.76 -1.13
N LEU A 108 8.85 -19.38 -1.97
CA LEU A 108 7.44 -19.00 -2.06
C LEU A 108 6.72 -19.25 -0.73
N LEU A 109 6.00 -18.25 -0.23
CA LEU A 109 5.21 -18.34 1.01
C LEU A 109 3.72 -18.51 0.72
N ASP A 110 3.17 -17.68 -0.17
CA ASP A 110 1.76 -17.69 -0.57
C ASP A 110 1.59 -17.05 -1.94
N SER A 111 0.50 -17.40 -2.63
CA SER A 111 0.11 -16.79 -3.91
C SER A 111 -1.41 -16.90 -4.08
N LYS A 112 -2.08 -15.78 -4.37
CA LYS A 112 -3.54 -15.73 -4.48
C LYS A 112 -4.04 -14.64 -5.43
N GLU A 113 -5.26 -14.81 -5.91
CA GLU A 113 -6.00 -13.70 -6.56
C GLU A 113 -6.37 -12.64 -5.53
N THR A 114 -6.33 -11.38 -5.96
CA THR A 114 -6.73 -10.21 -5.17
C THR A 114 -7.23 -9.10 -6.11
N GLU A 115 -7.51 -7.94 -5.55
CA GLU A 115 -7.79 -6.71 -6.28
C GLU A 115 -7.00 -5.55 -5.70
N ILE A 116 -6.61 -4.59 -6.55
CA ILE A 116 -6.03 -3.32 -6.14
C ILE A 116 -6.78 -2.21 -6.89
N ASP A 117 -7.34 -1.26 -6.13
CA ASP A 117 -8.24 -0.24 -6.69
C ASP A 117 -9.37 -0.79 -7.59
N GLY A 118 -9.93 -1.96 -7.24
CA GLY A 118 -10.97 -2.64 -8.02
C GLY A 118 -10.47 -3.29 -9.32
N VAL A 119 -9.18 -3.26 -9.59
CA VAL A 119 -8.54 -3.96 -10.72
C VAL A 119 -8.10 -5.34 -10.26
N LYS A 120 -8.44 -6.39 -11.03
CA LYS A 120 -8.01 -7.77 -10.76
C LYS A 120 -6.47 -7.83 -10.70
N ALA A 121 -5.96 -8.56 -9.72
CA ALA A 121 -4.53 -8.69 -9.46
C ALA A 121 -4.17 -10.08 -8.91
N TYR A 122 -2.87 -10.37 -8.87
CA TYR A 122 -2.30 -11.49 -8.09
C TYR A 122 -1.38 -10.94 -7.01
N GLU A 123 -1.56 -11.40 -5.77
CA GLU A 123 -0.60 -11.19 -4.67
C GLU A 123 0.32 -12.40 -4.58
N VAL A 124 1.63 -12.18 -4.61
CA VAL A 124 2.65 -13.21 -4.42
C VAL A 124 3.55 -12.81 -3.26
N ASN A 125 3.68 -13.69 -2.27
CA ASN A 125 4.51 -13.49 -1.09
C ASN A 125 5.66 -14.51 -1.12
N PHE A 126 6.90 -14.04 -0.99
CA PHE A 126 8.08 -14.90 -1.03
C PHE A 126 9.23 -14.33 -0.20
N LYS A 127 10.25 -15.15 0.07
CA LYS A 127 11.54 -14.70 0.60
C LYS A 127 12.60 -14.85 -0.46
N ALA A 128 13.42 -13.82 -0.61
CA ALA A 128 14.49 -13.75 -1.60
C ALA A 128 15.81 -13.39 -0.95
N ASP A 129 16.88 -13.99 -1.48
CA ASP A 129 18.25 -13.58 -1.19
C ASP A 129 18.75 -12.76 -2.37
N VAL A 130 18.72 -11.43 -2.23
CA VAL A 130 19.12 -10.48 -3.28
C VAL A 130 20.39 -9.78 -2.83
N ARG A 131 21.51 -10.02 -3.53
CA ARG A 131 22.80 -9.37 -3.26
C ARG A 131 23.24 -9.47 -1.78
N HIS A 132 23.04 -10.65 -1.18
CA HIS A 132 23.31 -10.95 0.24
C HIS A 132 22.38 -10.27 1.26
N VAL A 133 21.28 -9.65 0.80
CA VAL A 133 20.21 -9.16 1.66
C VAL A 133 19.07 -10.17 1.62
N HIS A 134 18.71 -10.69 2.78
CA HIS A 134 17.57 -11.59 2.94
C HIS A 134 16.31 -10.74 3.13
N LEU A 135 15.37 -10.82 2.20
CA LEU A 135 14.13 -10.03 2.20
C LEU A 135 12.92 -10.95 2.15
N GLN A 136 11.85 -10.54 2.81
CA GLN A 136 10.50 -10.99 2.50
C GLN A 136 9.84 -9.93 1.63
N GLN A 137 9.24 -10.36 0.53
CA GLN A 137 8.55 -9.50 -0.42
C GLN A 137 7.09 -9.93 -0.56
N LYS A 138 6.22 -8.94 -0.65
CA LYS A 138 4.85 -9.07 -1.15
C LYS A 138 4.76 -8.24 -2.42
N GLU A 139 4.43 -8.88 -3.52
CA GLU A 139 4.22 -8.23 -4.81
C GLU A 139 2.76 -8.36 -5.24
N ILE A 140 2.18 -7.27 -5.70
CA ILE A 140 0.86 -7.24 -6.33
C ILE A 140 1.06 -6.93 -7.81
N TRP A 141 0.72 -7.89 -8.65
CA TRP A 141 0.80 -7.81 -10.11
C TRP A 141 -0.59 -7.52 -10.66
N CYS A 142 -0.73 -6.48 -11.50
CA CYS A 142 -1.98 -6.17 -12.18
C CYS A 142 -1.74 -5.56 -13.56
N VAL A 143 -2.79 -5.57 -14.39
CA VAL A 143 -2.77 -4.95 -15.72
C VAL A 143 -3.78 -3.81 -15.73
N TYR A 144 -3.33 -2.61 -16.07
CA TYR A 144 -4.16 -1.41 -16.14
C TYR A 144 -3.71 -0.53 -17.31
N ASN A 145 -4.66 -0.12 -18.17
CA ASN A 145 -4.42 0.70 -19.37
C ASN A 145 -3.21 0.22 -20.20
N ASP A 146 -3.26 -1.05 -20.66
CA ASP A 146 -2.23 -1.71 -21.47
C ASP A 146 -0.81 -1.69 -20.86
N SER A 147 -0.73 -1.53 -19.54
CA SER A 147 0.52 -1.58 -18.78
C SER A 147 0.42 -2.59 -17.66
N VAL A 148 1.54 -3.23 -17.36
CA VAL A 148 1.72 -4.06 -16.18
C VAL A 148 2.23 -3.19 -15.05
N TYR A 149 1.64 -3.34 -13.87
CA TYR A 149 2.07 -2.70 -12.64
C TYR A 149 2.45 -3.77 -11.61
N THR A 150 3.59 -3.57 -10.97
CA THR A 150 4.04 -4.36 -9.83
C THR A 150 4.18 -3.44 -8.63
N LEU A 151 3.38 -3.67 -7.59
CA LEU A 151 3.48 -2.97 -6.31
C LEU A 151 4.18 -3.90 -5.33
N SER A 152 5.37 -3.53 -4.89
CA SER A 152 6.23 -4.38 -4.05
C SER A 152 6.39 -3.77 -2.66
N CYS A 153 6.05 -4.54 -1.63
CA CYS A 153 6.41 -4.26 -0.24
C CYS A 153 7.56 -5.19 0.16
N SER A 154 8.66 -4.66 0.69
CA SER A 154 9.81 -5.46 1.13
C SER A 154 10.27 -5.07 2.52
N ALA A 155 10.76 -6.04 3.29
CA ALA A 155 11.42 -5.85 4.59
C ALA A 155 12.28 -7.08 4.90
N ALA A 156 13.15 -7.00 5.91
CA ALA A 156 13.76 -8.21 6.47
C ALA A 156 12.65 -9.16 6.99
N PRO A 157 12.74 -10.49 6.81
CA PRO A 157 11.63 -11.39 7.14
C PRO A 157 11.17 -11.36 8.60
N GLU A 158 12.10 -11.15 9.53
CA GLU A 158 11.81 -11.00 10.95
C GLU A 158 11.08 -9.69 11.30
N GLU A 159 11.17 -8.69 10.42
CA GLU A 159 10.57 -7.36 10.59
C GLU A 159 9.33 -7.14 9.72
N PHE A 160 9.11 -7.96 8.69
CA PHE A 160 8.02 -7.79 7.73
C PHE A 160 6.65 -7.72 8.43
N GLY A 161 6.47 -8.49 9.51
CA GLY A 161 5.29 -8.43 10.36
C GLY A 161 5.04 -7.05 11.00
N TRP A 162 6.10 -6.33 11.35
CA TRP A 162 6.02 -5.01 11.98
C TRP A 162 5.51 -3.94 11.01
N TYR A 163 5.85 -4.07 9.73
CA TYR A 163 5.46 -3.14 8.67
C TYR A 163 4.11 -3.44 8.03
N GLN A 164 3.42 -4.53 8.41
CA GLN A 164 2.13 -4.88 7.79
C GLN A 164 1.10 -3.76 7.86
N LYS A 165 1.06 -3.00 8.96
CA LYS A 165 0.14 -1.87 9.09
C LYS A 165 0.44 -0.77 8.07
N ASP A 166 1.71 -0.43 7.90
CA ASP A 166 2.16 0.62 6.96
C ASP A 166 1.94 0.17 5.51
N PHE A 167 2.36 -1.06 5.17
CA PHE A 167 2.13 -1.62 3.84
C PHE A 167 0.65 -1.71 3.48
N ASN A 168 -0.19 -2.20 4.39
CA ASN A 168 -1.62 -2.28 4.14
C ASN A 168 -2.25 -0.89 4.00
N GLY A 169 -1.79 0.11 4.76
CA GLY A 169 -2.25 1.49 4.61
C GLY A 169 -1.93 2.08 3.23
N ILE A 170 -0.71 1.83 2.74
CA ILE A 170 -0.30 2.22 1.38
C ILE A 170 -1.18 1.54 0.32
N LEU A 171 -1.32 0.21 0.40
CA LEU A 171 -2.08 -0.56 -0.58
C LEU A 171 -3.59 -0.24 -0.57
N GLN A 172 -4.18 0.03 0.60
CA GLN A 172 -5.60 0.37 0.73
C GLN A 172 -5.92 1.78 0.20
N SER A 173 -4.97 2.70 0.31
CA SER A 173 -5.12 4.08 -0.19
C SER A 173 -4.73 4.22 -1.67
N PHE A 174 -4.17 3.18 -2.28
CA PHE A 174 -3.73 3.19 -3.67
C PHE A 174 -4.87 3.44 -4.66
N LYS A 175 -4.58 4.28 -5.65
CA LYS A 175 -5.45 4.65 -6.77
C LYS A 175 -4.69 4.76 -8.08
N PHE A 176 -5.31 4.29 -9.15
CA PHE A 176 -4.96 4.70 -10.50
C PHE A 176 -5.64 6.04 -10.84
N ASN A 177 -4.93 6.93 -11.53
CA ASN A 177 -5.40 8.27 -11.91
C ASN A 177 -5.58 8.44 -13.42
#